data_AF-A0A7S4D587-F1
#
_entry.id   AF-A0A7S4D587-F1
#
_cell.length_a   1.000
_cell.length_b   1.000
_cell.length_c   1.000
_cell.angle_alpha   90.00
_cell.angle_beta   90.00
_cell.angle_gamma   90.00
#
_symmetry.space_group_name_H-M   'P 1'
#
loop_
_entity.id
_entity.type
_entity.pdbx_description
1 polymer ?
#
loop_
_entity_poly.entity_id
_entity_poly.type
_entity_poly.pdbx_seq_one_letter_code
_entity_poly.pdbx_strand_id
1 'polypeptide(L)'
;MGQPAIAAPVREGACLLLNGLAEAKPKQLAKKGNAPQLLLRLTQIIAAQEGSASGELFTGSSQHDEDSDDDDEEEERDSGGMAQTVLDTIALNVPTKYTFQAAMHIIGTFIAQPDPRSRKAAMALLAVMAEG
;
A
#
# COMPACT_ATOMS: atom_id res chain seq x y z
N MET A 1 -9.87 -2.99 23.16
CA MET A 1 -10.04 -4.31 22.52
C MET A 1 -9.06 -4.37 21.35
N GLY A 2 -7.97 -5.15 21.48
CA GLY A 2 -7.03 -5.33 20.37
C GLY A 2 -7.67 -6.22 19.31
N GLN A 3 -7.63 -5.80 18.05
CA GLN A 3 -8.02 -6.68 16.95
C GLN A 3 -7.07 -7.89 16.91
N PRO A 4 -7.57 -9.10 16.61
CA PRO A 4 -6.70 -10.26 16.46
C PRO A 4 -5.71 -10.01 15.33
N ALA A 5 -4.44 -10.36 15.54
CA ALA A 5 -3.43 -10.30 14.50
C ALA A 5 -3.85 -11.21 13.34
N ILE A 6 -4.11 -10.62 12.17
CA ILE A 6 -4.42 -11.38 10.94
C ILE A 6 -3.12 -12.06 10.49
N ALA A 7 -3.17 -13.38 10.27
CA ALA A 7 -2.00 -14.15 9.84
C ALA A 7 -1.40 -13.61 8.53
N ALA A 8 -0.07 -13.64 8.40
CA ALA A 8 0.64 -13.11 7.24
C ALA A 8 0.13 -13.65 5.88
N PRO A 9 -0.18 -14.96 5.71
CA PRO A 9 -0.73 -15.48 4.45
C PRO A 9 -2.07 -14.85 4.06
N VAL A 10 -2.88 -14.44 5.04
CA VAL A 10 -4.17 -13.79 4.79
C VAL A 10 -3.96 -12.36 4.29
N ARG A 11 -2.94 -11.65 4.81
CA ARG A 11 -2.59 -10.30 4.34
C ARG A 11 -2.06 -10.35 2.91
N GLU A 12 -1.20 -11.32 2.62
CA GLU A 12 -0.65 -11.53 1.27
C GLU A 12 -1.75 -11.85 0.26
N GLY A 13 -2.61 -12.84 0.57
CA GLY A 13 -3.73 -13.19 -0.30
C GLY A 13 -4.68 -12.02 -0.55
N ALA A 14 -4.89 -11.16 0.45
CA ALA A 14 -5.67 -9.94 0.29
C ALA A 14 -5.00 -8.93 -0.63
N CYS A 15 -3.69 -8.72 -0.53
CA CYS A 15 -2.95 -7.81 -1.42
C CYS A 15 -2.99 -8.29 -2.87
N LEU A 16 -2.75 -9.59 -3.12
CA LEU A 16 -2.86 -10.20 -4.45
C LEU A 16 -4.25 -10.03 -5.05
N LEU A 17 -5.30 -10.27 -4.27
CA LEU A 17 -6.68 -10.07 -4.71
C LEU A 17 -6.96 -8.60 -5.05
N LEU A 18 -6.50 -7.68 -4.23
CA LEU A 18 -6.71 -6.24 -4.46
C LEU A 18 -6.00 -5.76 -5.72
N ASN A 19 -4.78 -6.23 -6.00
CA ASN A 19 -4.07 -5.98 -7.26
C ASN A 19 -4.88 -6.48 -8.46
N GLY A 20 -5.26 -7.76 -8.44
CA GLY A 20 -6.03 -8.34 -9.55
C GLY A 20 -7.38 -7.63 -9.76
N LEU A 21 -8.04 -7.17 -8.70
CA LEU A 21 -9.28 -6.39 -8.81
C LEU A 21 -9.06 -4.97 -9.33
N ALA A 22 -7.96 -4.33 -8.95
CA ALA A 22 -7.60 -3.00 -9.43
C ALA A 22 -7.34 -3.02 -10.94
N GLU A 23 -6.64 -4.03 -11.44
CA GLU A 23 -6.39 -4.22 -12.88
C GLU A 23 -7.65 -4.65 -13.64
N ALA A 24 -8.32 -5.71 -13.19
CA ALA A 24 -9.41 -6.32 -13.96
C ALA A 24 -10.73 -5.57 -13.85
N LYS A 25 -11.01 -4.94 -12.71
CA LYS A 25 -12.31 -4.31 -12.37
C LYS A 25 -12.15 -3.00 -11.56
N PRO A 26 -11.33 -2.02 -12.01
CA PRO A 26 -11.01 -0.82 -11.21
C PRO A 26 -12.23 -0.02 -10.75
N LYS A 27 -13.23 0.13 -11.63
CA LYS A 27 -14.48 0.82 -11.30
C LYS A 27 -15.30 0.07 -10.24
N GLN A 28 -15.25 -1.25 -10.21
CA GLN A 28 -15.99 -2.02 -9.20
C GLN A 28 -15.28 -1.95 -7.85
N LEU A 29 -13.94 -2.01 -7.85
CA LEU A 29 -13.12 -1.84 -6.64
C LEU A 29 -13.41 -0.49 -5.95
N ALA A 30 -13.54 0.58 -6.73
CA ALA A 30 -13.73 1.94 -6.20
C ALA A 30 -15.19 2.36 -5.96
N LYS A 31 -16.15 1.64 -6.55
CA LYS A 31 -17.58 1.93 -6.38
C LYS A 31 -18.02 1.79 -4.91
N LYS A 32 -19.17 2.39 -4.60
CA LYS A 32 -19.79 2.36 -3.27
C LYS A 32 -18.92 2.94 -2.14
N GLY A 33 -17.94 3.78 -2.46
CA GLY A 33 -17.13 4.47 -1.44
C GLY A 33 -16.02 3.61 -0.83
N ASN A 34 -15.59 2.56 -1.53
CA ASN A 34 -14.52 1.68 -1.06
C ASN A 34 -13.11 2.29 -1.22
N ALA A 35 -12.88 3.10 -2.25
CA ALA A 35 -11.56 3.69 -2.52
C ALA A 35 -10.97 4.47 -1.33
N PRO A 36 -11.71 5.35 -0.63
CA PRO A 36 -11.19 6.04 0.56
C PRO A 36 -10.71 5.10 1.67
N GLN A 37 -11.45 4.01 1.93
CA GLN A 37 -11.09 3.05 2.98
C GLN A 37 -9.86 2.23 2.58
N LEU A 38 -9.77 1.80 1.32
CA LEU A 38 -8.61 1.08 0.80
C LEU A 38 -7.34 1.93 0.91
N LEU A 39 -7.39 3.18 0.41
CA LEU A 39 -6.27 4.11 0.49
C LEU A 39 -5.84 4.34 1.95
N LEU A 40 -6.79 4.54 2.87
CA LEU A 40 -6.48 4.75 4.28
C LEU A 40 -5.80 3.51 4.88
N ARG A 41 -6.32 2.30 4.63
CA ARG A 41 -5.77 1.06 5.20
C ARG A 41 -4.37 0.75 4.66
N LEU A 42 -4.15 0.91 3.36
CA LEU A 42 -2.83 0.73 2.76
C LEU A 42 -1.82 1.73 3.33
N THR A 43 -2.22 3.00 3.47
CA THR A 43 -1.37 4.04 4.09
C THR A 43 -1.04 3.72 5.55
N GLN A 44 -1.99 3.17 6.31
CA GLN A 44 -1.76 2.72 7.70
C GLN A 44 -0.76 1.57 7.78
N ILE A 45 -0.83 0.61 6.85
CA ILE A 45 0.12 -0.51 6.79
C ILE A 45 1.54 0.00 6.51
N ILE A 46 1.69 0.96 5.59
CA ILE A 46 2.97 1.61 5.29
C ILE A 46 3.50 2.40 6.51
N ALA A 47 2.62 3.10 7.23
CA ALA A 47 2.97 3.86 8.43
C ALA A 47 3.37 2.96 9.62
N ALA A 48 2.87 1.72 9.67
CA ALA A 48 3.25 0.78 10.72
C ALA A 48 4.69 0.26 10.57
N GLN A 49 5.27 0.32 9.36
CA GLN A 49 6.61 -0.21 9.11
C GLN A 49 7.71 0.69 9.68
N GLU A 50 8.67 0.06 10.37
CA GLU A 50 9.86 0.72 10.93
C GLU A 50 10.91 1.04 9.86
N GLY A 51 10.91 0.33 8.73
CA GLY A 51 11.83 0.51 7.60
C GLY A 51 11.49 1.67 6.65
N SER A 52 12.35 1.85 5.63
CA SER A 52 12.13 2.81 4.55
C SER A 52 10.87 2.47 3.76
N ALA A 53 9.97 3.43 3.55
CA ALA A 53 8.81 3.26 2.64
C ALA A 53 9.18 3.49 1.17
N SER A 54 10.48 3.67 0.89
CA SER A 54 10.98 3.85 -0.46
C SER A 54 11.61 2.56 -1.01
N GLY A 55 11.60 1.46 -0.24
CA GLY A 55 12.16 0.18 -0.68
C GLY A 55 11.61 -0.24 -2.04
N GLU A 56 10.33 -0.60 -2.11
CA GLU A 56 9.72 -1.09 -3.36
C GLU A 56 9.54 -0.02 -4.44
N LEU A 57 9.23 1.24 -4.07
CA LEU A 57 9.10 2.37 -5.01
C LEU A 57 10.38 2.64 -5.84
N PHE A 58 11.56 2.28 -5.32
CA PHE A 58 12.83 2.46 -6.03
C PHE A 58 13.49 1.14 -6.46
N THR A 59 13.12 0.00 -5.88
CA THR A 59 13.61 -1.33 -6.32
C THR A 59 12.73 -1.95 -7.42
N GLY A 60 11.52 -1.45 -7.66
CA GLY A 60 10.59 -1.97 -8.67
C GLY A 60 11.02 -1.90 -10.15
N SER A 61 12.27 -1.51 -10.44
CA SER A 61 12.87 -1.60 -11.78
C SER A 61 14.04 -2.58 -11.87
N SER A 62 14.38 -3.30 -10.80
CA SER A 62 15.54 -4.19 -10.80
C SER A 62 15.33 -5.36 -9.83
N GLN A 63 15.35 -6.55 -10.40
CA GLN A 63 15.70 -7.82 -9.75
C GLN A 63 14.58 -8.51 -8.97
N HIS A 64 13.84 -9.32 -9.74
CA HIS A 64 13.50 -10.68 -9.35
C HIS A 64 14.80 -11.51 -9.41
N ASP A 65 15.77 -11.23 -8.53
CA ASP A 65 16.96 -12.09 -8.42
C ASP A 65 16.67 -13.19 -7.42
N GLU A 66 16.55 -14.37 -7.99
CA GLU A 66 16.72 -15.67 -7.35
C GLU A 66 18.10 -15.72 -6.70
N ASP A 67 18.17 -15.58 -5.38
CA ASP A 67 19.23 -16.16 -4.55
C ASP A 67 18.67 -16.35 -3.14
N SER A 68 17.89 -17.43 -2.98
CA SER A 68 17.42 -17.92 -1.70
C SER A 68 18.44 -18.93 -1.18
N ASP A 69 19.46 -18.45 -0.47
CA ASP A 69 20.31 -19.29 0.37
C ASP A 69 19.70 -19.37 1.78
N ASP A 70 18.97 -20.47 1.99
CA ASP A 70 18.94 -21.30 3.20
C ASP A 70 19.15 -20.59 4.56
N ASP A 71 18.12 -19.90 5.05
CA ASP A 71 17.84 -19.81 6.49
C ASP A 71 16.32 -19.82 6.68
N ASP A 72 15.81 -20.86 7.36
CA ASP A 72 14.41 -21.11 7.74
C ASP A 72 13.89 -20.09 8.78
N GLU A 73 14.07 -18.80 8.54
CA GLU A 73 13.26 -17.76 9.14
C GLU A 73 12.27 -17.33 8.07
N GLU A 74 10.97 -17.59 8.27
CA GLU A 74 9.90 -17.01 7.45
C GLU A 74 10.09 -15.49 7.47
N GLU A 75 10.84 -14.93 6.51
CA GLU A 75 10.89 -13.50 6.27
C GLU A 75 9.44 -13.09 6.04
N GLU A 76 8.80 -12.49 7.04
CA GLU A 76 7.49 -11.89 6.89
C GLU A 76 7.61 -10.92 5.71
N ARG A 77 7.14 -11.34 4.53
CA ARG A 77 7.19 -10.49 3.33
C ARG A 77 6.71 -9.09 3.72
N ASP A 78 7.51 -8.09 3.35
CA ASP A 78 7.31 -6.71 3.78
C ASP A 78 5.88 -6.26 3.46
N SER A 79 5.06 -6.18 4.51
CA SER A 79 3.66 -5.76 4.38
C SER A 79 3.55 -4.31 3.93
N GLY A 80 4.58 -3.49 4.18
CA GLY A 80 4.67 -2.14 3.66
C GLY A 80 4.87 -2.11 2.16
N GLY A 81 5.80 -2.91 1.66
CA GLY A 81 6.04 -3.12 0.24
C GLY A 81 4.77 -3.56 -0.51
N MET A 82 4.17 -4.69 -0.09
CA MET A 82 2.91 -5.15 -0.69
C MET A 82 1.82 -4.08 -0.71
N ALA A 83 1.70 -3.29 0.36
CA ALA A 83 0.73 -2.20 0.43
C ALA A 83 1.05 -1.06 -0.56
N GLN A 84 2.32 -0.75 -0.82
CA GLN A 84 2.74 0.23 -1.83
C GLN A 84 2.41 -0.27 -3.23
N THR A 85 2.73 -1.52 -3.54
CA THR A 85 2.40 -2.14 -4.83
C THR A 85 0.89 -2.09 -5.11
N VAL A 86 0.06 -2.36 -4.09
CA VAL A 86 -1.41 -2.23 -4.23
C VAL A 86 -1.86 -0.79 -4.39
N LEU A 87 -1.25 0.13 -3.65
CA LEU A 87 -1.55 1.56 -3.77
C LEU A 87 -1.27 2.06 -5.18
N ASP A 88 -0.12 1.67 -5.74
CA ASP A 88 0.34 2.02 -7.07
C ASP A 88 -0.60 1.48 -8.15
N THR A 89 -0.91 0.18 -8.07
CA THR A 89 -1.87 -0.46 -8.98
C THR A 89 -3.24 0.23 -8.95
N ILE A 90 -3.69 0.65 -7.75
CA ILE A 90 -4.93 1.42 -7.60
C ILE A 90 -4.80 2.80 -8.27
N ALA A 91 -3.71 3.52 -8.06
CA ALA A 91 -3.51 4.85 -8.66
C ALA A 91 -3.50 4.79 -10.19
N LEU A 92 -2.81 3.81 -10.76
CA LEU A 92 -2.70 3.62 -12.21
C LEU A 92 -4.03 3.22 -12.88
N ASN A 93 -4.85 2.39 -12.22
CA ASN A 93 -6.02 1.77 -12.85
C ASN A 93 -7.37 2.39 -12.43
N VAL A 94 -7.48 2.94 -11.22
CA VAL A 94 -8.73 3.49 -10.70
C VAL A 94 -8.88 4.96 -11.11
N PRO A 95 -10.00 5.36 -11.76
CA PRO A 95 -10.18 6.75 -12.17
C PRO A 95 -10.06 7.74 -11.01
N THR A 96 -9.23 8.77 -11.20
CA THR A 96 -8.83 9.79 -10.20
C THR A 96 -9.99 10.41 -9.44
N LYS A 97 -11.17 10.55 -10.07
CA LYS A 97 -12.40 11.06 -9.41
C LYS A 97 -12.85 10.24 -8.19
N TYR A 98 -12.40 8.99 -8.07
CA TYR A 98 -12.71 8.12 -6.93
C TYR A 98 -11.64 8.15 -5.83
N THR A 99 -10.40 8.53 -6.16
CA THR A 99 -9.23 8.41 -5.28
C THR A 99 -8.71 9.77 -4.80
N PHE A 100 -8.69 10.78 -5.67
CA PHE A 100 -7.98 12.05 -5.43
C PHE A 100 -8.37 12.77 -4.15
N GLN A 101 -9.67 13.06 -3.96
CA GLN A 101 -10.14 13.80 -2.78
C GLN A 101 -9.83 13.05 -1.48
N ALA A 102 -9.99 11.73 -1.49
CA ALA A 102 -9.66 10.90 -0.34
C ALA A 102 -8.15 10.86 -0.08
N ALA A 103 -7.34 10.69 -1.12
CA ALA A 103 -5.89 10.68 -1.03
C ALA A 103 -5.37 12.01 -0.46
N MET A 104 -5.81 13.15 -0.98
CA MET A 104 -5.40 14.47 -0.47
C MET A 104 -5.78 14.69 1.00
N HIS A 105 -6.98 14.22 1.40
CA HIS A 105 -7.40 14.28 2.80
C HIS A 105 -6.51 13.41 3.71
N ILE A 106 -6.19 12.19 3.28
CA ILE A 106 -5.31 11.27 4.02
C ILE A 106 -3.90 11.86 4.13
N ILE A 107 -3.33 12.37 3.03
CA ILE A 107 -2.01 13.02 3.00
C ILE A 107 -1.97 14.17 3.99
N GLY A 108 -2.95 15.08 3.95
CA GLY A 108 -3.02 16.22 4.87
C GLY A 108 -3.12 15.79 6.34
N THR A 109 -3.83 14.69 6.61
CA THR A 109 -3.97 14.14 7.97
C THR A 109 -2.68 13.51 8.49
N PHE A 110 -2.01 12.72 7.64
CA PHE A 110 -0.80 11.97 8.01
C PHE A 110 0.45 12.85 8.05
N ILE A 111 0.57 13.83 7.15
CA ILE A 111 1.72 14.75 7.12
C ILE A 111 1.77 15.66 8.35
N ALA A 112 0.61 15.97 8.93
CA ALA A 112 0.49 16.78 10.15
C ALA A 112 0.80 15.99 11.44
N GLN A 113 0.96 14.66 11.38
CA GLN A 113 1.25 13.86 12.56
C GLN A 113 2.68 14.08 13.05
N PRO A 114 2.91 14.08 14.38
CA PRO A 114 4.26 14.17 14.96
C PRO A 114 5.10 12.92 14.67
N ASP A 115 4.46 11.78 14.43
CA ASP A 115 5.14 10.52 14.09
C ASP A 115 5.77 10.59 12.68
N PRO A 116 7.10 10.40 12.55
CA PRO A 116 7.77 10.43 11.26
C PRO A 116 7.29 9.33 10.29
N ARG A 117 6.83 8.19 10.81
CA ARG A 117 6.35 7.09 9.95
C ARG A 117 5.02 7.42 9.27
N SER A 118 4.13 8.12 9.98
CA SER A 118 2.92 8.69 9.40
C SER A 118 3.24 9.68 8.27
N ARG A 119 4.20 10.59 8.48
CA ARG A 119 4.62 11.53 7.42
C ARG A 119 5.25 10.83 6.22
N LYS A 120 6.07 9.81 6.47
CA LYS A 120 6.65 8.93 5.45
C LYS A 120 5.56 8.28 4.58
N ALA A 121 4.54 7.69 5.20
CA ALA A 121 3.42 7.08 4.49
C ALA A 121 2.62 8.12 3.66
N ALA A 122 2.46 9.35 4.17
CA ALA A 122 1.84 10.43 3.40
C ALA A 122 2.65 10.77 2.13
N MET A 123 3.98 10.79 2.22
CA MET A 123 4.84 11.05 1.06
C MET A 123 4.80 9.90 0.05
N ALA A 124 4.75 8.65 0.51
CA ALA A 124 4.58 7.49 -0.38
C ALA A 124 3.25 7.56 -1.14
N LEU A 125 2.14 7.88 -0.44
CA LEU A 125 0.83 8.08 -1.08
C LEU A 125 0.86 9.25 -2.07
N LEU A 126 1.52 10.37 -1.73
CA LEU A 126 1.64 11.50 -2.64
C LEU A 126 2.43 11.14 -3.90
N ALA A 127 3.53 10.39 -3.77
CA ALA A 127 4.36 9.97 -4.90
C ALA A 127 3.56 9.08 -5.87
N VAL A 128 2.89 8.06 -5.35
CA VAL A 128 2.03 7.15 -6.13
C VAL A 128 0.91 7.91 -6.85
N MET A 129 0.24 8.84 -6.15
CA MET A 129 -0.84 9.64 -6.74
C MET A 129 -0.35 10.70 -7.74
N ALA A 130 0.96 10.98 -7.80
CA ALA A 130 1.53 11.88 -8.80
C ALA A 130 1.84 11.15 -10.11
N GLU A 131 2.01 9.83 -10.06
CA GLU A 131 2.26 8.97 -11.23
C GLU A 131 0.97 8.61 -11.97
N GLY A 132 -0.10 8.24 -11.25
CA GLY A 132 -1.41 7.85 -11.80
C GLY A 132 -2.42 8.98 -12.00
#